data_AF-A0A0N5CGW4-F1
#
_entry.id   AF-A0A0N5CGW4-F1
#
_cell.length_a   1.000
_cell.length_b   1.000
_cell.length_c   1.000
_cell.angle_alpha   90.00
_cell.angle_beta   90.00
_cell.angle_gamma   90.00
#
_symmetry.space_group_name_H-M   'P 1'
#
loop_
_entity.id
_entity.type
_entity.pdbx_description
1 polymer ?
#
loop_
_entity_poly.entity_id
_entity_poly.type
_entity_poly.pdbx_seq_one_letter_code
_entity_poly.pdbx_strand_id
1 'polypeptide(L)'
;MKGIKKPSGNVIDKYVKAISILKLAPEFFKHYPINAARNIARIGKRTRLFLSGDIENYSSFNYESRVSRLAEKKILNNKENNLVLVHRRFEILESVPVPKLKSELYELYKDKKAFVFHWFFYRQGHKIAGLDEWFNTEENLNEVSISWTTSYKNRNWEPQFVGDDRVPFHDERFSYRTRSNTHLGHIMCFQNFSFAIMNDVFTVHRGVKRKLNKYESHQLHTSKKLFYEIIYKFNRNLTRLYPNMKHKCKALIF
;
A
#
# COMPACT_ATOMS: atom_id res chain seq x y z
N MET A 1 -4.86 26.47 -3.75
CA MET A 1 -4.41 25.56 -2.68
C MET A 1 -3.89 26.38 -1.50
N LYS A 2 -4.53 26.36 -0.33
CA LYS A 2 -3.82 26.62 0.94
C LYS A 2 -3.31 25.26 1.41
N GLY A 3 -2.22 24.79 0.77
CA GLY A 3 -1.61 23.50 1.07
C GLY A 3 -1.23 23.40 2.55
N ILE A 4 -1.18 22.17 3.07
CA ILE A 4 -0.63 21.89 4.39
C ILE A 4 0.76 22.53 4.44
N LYS A 5 0.95 23.53 5.30
CA LYS A 5 2.19 24.32 5.35
C LYS A 5 3.36 23.41 5.72
N LYS A 6 4.52 23.64 5.09
CA LYS A 6 5.80 23.07 5.53
C LYS A 6 5.96 23.35 7.03
N PRO A 7 6.27 22.34 7.87
CA PRO A 7 6.47 22.55 9.30
C PRO A 7 7.54 23.63 9.53
N SER A 8 7.26 24.61 10.39
CA SER A 8 8.24 25.64 10.76
C SER A 8 9.23 25.11 11.80
N GLY A 9 10.48 25.61 11.76
CA GLY A 9 11.55 25.26 12.71
C GLY A 9 12.34 24.00 12.35
N ASN A 10 13.29 23.63 13.21
CA ASN A 10 14.13 22.45 13.00
C ASN A 10 13.33 21.16 13.22
N VAL A 11 12.95 20.52 12.10
CA VAL A 11 12.15 19.30 12.09
C VAL A 11 12.89 18.14 12.76
N ILE A 12 14.22 18.11 12.69
CA ILE A 12 15.06 17.09 13.33
C ILE A 12 14.96 17.21 14.85
N ASP A 13 15.08 18.41 15.41
CA ASP A 13 15.01 18.61 16.88
C ASP A 13 13.63 18.27 17.43
N LYS A 14 12.57 18.61 16.69
CA LYS A 14 11.20 18.23 17.03
C LYS A 14 11.02 16.72 17.03
N TYR A 15 11.62 16.03 16.05
CA TYR A 15 11.60 14.58 15.97
C TYR A 15 12.38 13.92 17.11
N VAL A 16 13.59 14.38 17.40
CA VAL A 16 14.43 13.88 18.50
C VAL A 16 13.72 14.03 19.85
N LYS A 17 13.10 15.20 20.10
CA LYS A 17 12.32 15.45 21.32
C LYS A 17 11.07 14.57 21.42
N ALA A 18 10.39 14.31 20.30
CA ALA A 18 9.27 13.39 20.29
C ALA A 18 9.73 11.96 20.64
N ILE A 19 10.82 11.49 20.04
CA ILE A 19 11.39 10.16 20.28
C ILE A 19 11.84 9.99 21.75
N SER A 20 12.46 11.00 22.36
CA SER A 20 12.90 10.91 23.77
C SER A 20 11.72 10.80 24.74
N ILE A 21 10.61 11.50 24.48
CA ILE A 21 9.38 11.38 25.26
C ILE A 21 8.72 10.00 25.04
N LEU A 22 8.71 9.51 23.80
CA LEU A 22 8.10 8.23 23.43
C LEU A 22 8.82 7.02 24.05
N LYS A 23 10.14 7.11 24.24
CA LYS A 23 10.94 6.07 24.92
C LYS A 23 10.58 5.88 26.40
N LEU A 24 9.98 6.89 27.04
CA LEU A 24 9.61 6.87 28.46
C LEU A 24 8.15 6.42 28.68
N ALA A 25 7.40 6.15 27.62
CA ALA A 25 6.01 5.72 27.73
C ALA A 25 5.90 4.22 28.09
N PRO A 26 5.04 3.84 29.07
CA PRO A 26 4.89 2.46 29.54
C PRO A 26 4.30 1.50 28.48
N GLU A 27 3.61 2.04 27.46
CA GLU A 27 3.34 1.34 26.21
C GLU A 27 4.06 2.09 25.09
N PHE A 28 4.99 1.40 24.41
CA PHE A 28 5.92 2.03 23.47
C PHE A 28 5.22 2.81 22.35
N PHE A 29 3.99 2.45 21.96
CA PHE A 29 3.04 3.31 21.26
C PHE A 29 1.63 2.71 21.38
N LYS A 30 0.66 3.38 22.03
CA LYS A 30 -0.76 3.00 21.90
C LYS A 30 -1.22 3.00 20.43
N HIS A 31 -0.65 3.92 19.64
CA HIS A 31 -0.85 4.05 18.19
C HIS A 31 0.48 4.37 17.49
N TYR A 32 0.97 3.46 16.64
CA TYR A 32 2.19 3.69 15.87
C TYR A 32 1.91 4.66 14.69
N PRO A 33 2.63 5.78 14.55
CA PRO A 33 2.36 6.83 13.56
C PRO A 33 2.90 6.48 12.16
N ILE A 34 2.48 5.32 11.65
CA ILE A 34 2.99 4.72 10.40
C ILE A 34 2.92 5.67 9.20
N ASN A 35 1.84 6.46 9.11
CA ASN A 35 1.62 7.34 7.96
C ASN A 35 2.44 8.63 8.02
N ALA A 36 2.76 9.13 9.22
CA ALA A 36 3.75 10.20 9.37
C ALA A 36 5.14 9.70 8.94
N ALA A 37 5.54 8.50 9.36
CA ALA A 37 6.81 7.89 8.95
C ALA A 37 6.89 7.70 7.42
N ARG A 38 5.82 7.24 6.77
CA ARG A 38 5.72 7.14 5.31
C ARG A 38 5.84 8.48 4.61
N ASN A 39 5.18 9.52 5.12
CA ASN A 39 5.27 10.86 4.55
C ASN A 39 6.69 11.42 4.67
N ILE A 40 7.36 11.24 5.81
CA ILE A 40 8.76 11.63 6.02
C ILE A 40 9.68 10.91 5.01
N ALA A 41 9.53 9.58 4.86
CA ALA A 41 10.31 8.81 3.89
C ALA A 41 10.08 9.32 2.45
N ARG A 42 8.83 9.67 2.10
CA ARG A 42 8.51 10.23 0.79
C ARG A 42 9.05 11.65 0.58
N ILE A 43 9.18 12.46 1.62
CA ILE A 43 9.84 13.77 1.54
C ILE A 43 11.35 13.61 1.34
N GLY A 44 11.95 12.60 2.00
CA GLY A 44 13.39 12.32 1.93
C GLY A 44 13.84 11.50 0.73
N LYS A 45 12.94 11.06 -0.16
CA LYS A 45 13.30 10.24 -1.33
C LYS A 45 14.13 11.04 -2.34
N ARG A 46 15.07 10.36 -3.01
CA ARG A 46 15.97 10.98 -3.99
C ARG A 46 15.46 10.92 -5.44
N THR A 47 14.52 10.03 -5.71
CA THR A 47 13.97 9.78 -7.04
C THR A 47 12.52 10.27 -7.11
N ARG A 48 12.04 10.61 -8.31
CA ARG A 48 10.60 10.92 -8.52
C ARG A 48 9.72 9.70 -8.26
N LEU A 49 10.14 8.54 -8.75
CA LEU A 49 9.48 7.27 -8.51
C LEU A 49 9.74 6.76 -7.09
N PHE A 50 8.76 6.08 -6.51
CA PHE A 50 8.91 5.33 -5.26
C PHE A 50 8.05 4.07 -5.29
N LEU A 51 8.48 3.07 -4.51
CA LEU A 51 7.70 1.86 -4.21
C LEU A 51 7.03 2.03 -2.85
N SER A 52 5.70 1.92 -2.80
CA SER A 52 4.96 1.79 -1.55
C SER A 52 4.83 0.31 -1.22
N GLY A 53 5.59 -0.14 -0.22
CA GLY A 53 5.61 -1.54 0.22
C GLY A 53 6.03 -1.71 1.67
N ASP A 54 5.95 -2.94 2.15
CA ASP A 54 6.39 -3.34 3.48
C ASP A 54 7.87 -3.77 3.42
N ILE A 55 8.68 -3.35 4.39
CA ILE A 55 10.14 -3.58 4.38
C ILE A 55 10.52 -5.07 4.42
N GLU A 56 9.64 -5.90 4.94
CA GLU A 56 9.82 -7.35 5.09
C GLU A 56 9.45 -8.14 3.82
N ASN A 57 9.03 -7.46 2.74
CA ASN A 57 8.60 -8.11 1.51
C ASN A 57 9.79 -8.25 0.56
N TYR A 58 10.04 -9.49 0.12
CA TYR A 58 11.04 -9.82 -0.89
C TYR A 58 10.44 -9.65 -2.28
N SER A 59 11.16 -8.94 -3.16
CA SER A 59 10.74 -8.78 -4.56
C SER A 59 11.20 -9.93 -5.45
N SER A 60 10.45 -10.15 -6.53
CA SER A 60 10.80 -11.04 -7.64
C SER A 60 12.11 -10.60 -8.34
N PHE A 61 12.64 -11.47 -9.19
CA PHE A 61 13.90 -11.27 -9.90
C PHE A 61 13.92 -9.96 -10.69
N ASN A 62 14.99 -9.17 -10.49
CA ASN A 62 15.23 -7.87 -11.13
C ASN A 62 14.03 -6.89 -11.05
N TYR A 63 13.23 -6.94 -9.98
CA TYR A 63 12.02 -6.13 -9.83
C TYR A 63 12.27 -4.64 -10.08
N GLU A 64 13.27 -4.05 -9.42
CA GLU A 64 13.51 -2.60 -9.48
C GLU A 64 13.78 -2.15 -10.91
N SER A 65 14.79 -2.73 -11.57
CA SER A 65 15.21 -2.32 -12.92
C SER A 65 14.13 -2.57 -13.97
N ARG A 66 13.38 -3.66 -13.84
CA ARG A 66 12.29 -4.00 -14.75
C ARG A 66 11.09 -3.05 -14.60
N VAL A 67 10.68 -2.78 -13.36
CA VAL A 67 9.52 -1.92 -13.08
C VAL A 67 9.85 -0.45 -13.29
N SER A 68 11.08 0.00 -13.02
CA SER A 68 11.51 1.38 -13.26
C SER A 68 11.48 1.74 -14.75
N ARG A 69 11.91 0.84 -15.65
CA ARG A 69 11.76 1.00 -17.11
C ARG A 69 10.30 1.17 -17.53
N LEU A 70 9.39 0.34 -17.01
CA LEU A 70 7.96 0.48 -17.29
C LEU A 70 7.40 1.79 -16.73
N ALA A 71 7.79 2.16 -15.52
CA ALA A 71 7.35 3.38 -14.84
C ALA A 71 7.84 4.65 -15.55
N GLU A 72 9.04 4.65 -16.11
CA GLU A 72 9.53 5.75 -16.94
C GLU A 72 8.61 5.97 -18.15
N LYS A 73 8.32 4.90 -18.90
CA LYS A 73 7.43 4.94 -20.07
C LYS A 73 5.99 5.32 -19.73
N LYS A 74 5.43 4.77 -18.65
CA LYS A 74 3.99 4.86 -18.34
C LYS A 74 3.62 5.94 -17.33
N ILE A 75 4.54 6.35 -16.46
CA ILE A 75 4.30 7.36 -15.41
C ILE A 75 5.07 8.64 -15.74
N LEU A 76 6.39 8.59 -15.93
CA LEU A 76 7.21 9.80 -16.02
C LEU A 76 7.05 10.52 -17.36
N ASN A 77 6.99 9.76 -18.46
CA ASN A 77 6.85 10.28 -19.82
C ASN A 77 5.37 10.57 -20.19
N ASN A 78 4.41 10.13 -19.36
CA ASN A 78 3.00 10.45 -19.53
C ASN A 78 2.50 11.34 -18.37
N LYS A 79 2.62 12.65 -18.56
CA LYS A 79 2.29 13.65 -17.54
C LYS A 79 0.79 13.82 -17.29
N GLU A 80 -0.05 13.38 -18.22
CA GLU A 80 -1.51 13.60 -18.15
C GLU A 80 -2.25 12.53 -17.36
N ASN A 81 -1.63 11.36 -17.13
CA ASN A 81 -2.30 10.24 -16.47
C ASN A 81 -1.85 10.05 -15.02
N ASN A 82 -2.80 10.16 -14.08
CA ASN A 82 -2.62 9.74 -12.69
C ASN A 82 -2.62 8.20 -12.65
N LEU A 83 -1.46 7.58 -12.77
CA LEU A 83 -1.30 6.14 -12.86
C LEU A 83 -0.34 5.62 -11.78
N VAL A 84 -0.69 4.49 -11.17
CA VAL A 84 0.24 3.69 -10.38
C VAL A 84 0.33 2.26 -10.94
N LEU A 85 1.50 1.65 -10.79
CA LEU A 85 1.78 0.28 -11.22
C LEU A 85 1.70 -0.65 -10.01
N VAL A 86 0.78 -1.60 -10.04
CA VAL A 86 0.47 -2.51 -8.92
C VAL A 86 1.02 -3.89 -9.24
N HIS A 87 1.79 -4.46 -8.30
CA HIS A 87 2.22 -5.85 -8.32
C HIS A 87 1.33 -6.72 -7.42
N ARG A 88 1.34 -8.03 -7.65
CA ARG A 88 0.67 -8.99 -6.75
C ARG A 88 1.55 -9.29 -5.54
N ARG A 89 0.90 -9.64 -4.43
CA ARG A 89 1.56 -9.93 -3.15
C ARG A 89 1.19 -11.31 -2.66
N PHE A 90 2.16 -12.00 -2.10
CA PHE A 90 1.99 -13.36 -1.59
C PHE A 90 2.62 -13.53 -0.21
N GLU A 91 2.15 -14.52 0.53
CA GLU A 91 2.80 -15.07 1.71
C GLU A 91 3.27 -16.49 1.39
N ILE A 92 4.45 -16.87 1.86
CA ILE A 92 4.97 -18.23 1.76
C ILE A 92 5.17 -18.84 3.14
N LEU A 93 5.14 -20.17 3.23
CA LEU A 93 5.57 -20.87 4.44
C LEU A 93 7.03 -20.54 4.77
N GLU A 94 7.38 -20.52 6.06
CA GLU A 94 8.75 -20.20 6.50
C GLU A 94 9.77 -21.26 6.06
N SER A 95 9.30 -22.51 5.89
CA SER A 95 10.11 -23.67 5.52
C SER A 95 10.50 -23.73 4.04
N VAL A 96 10.00 -22.82 3.19
CA VAL A 96 10.29 -22.83 1.76
C VAL A 96 11.23 -21.69 1.36
N PRO A 97 12.04 -21.88 0.29
CA PRO A 97 12.84 -20.79 -0.26
C PRO A 97 11.94 -19.67 -0.79
N VAL A 98 12.45 -18.43 -0.74
CA VAL A 98 11.75 -17.28 -1.32
C VAL A 98 11.81 -17.38 -2.84
N PRO A 99 10.67 -17.51 -3.54
CA PRO A 99 10.68 -17.60 -5.00
C PRO A 99 11.13 -16.27 -5.61
N LYS A 100 11.95 -16.35 -6.64
CA LYS A 100 12.39 -15.19 -7.45
C LYS A 100 11.66 -15.13 -8.78
N LEU A 101 11.20 -16.25 -9.30
CA LEU A 101 10.47 -16.35 -10.55
C LEU A 101 8.97 -16.61 -10.31
N LYS A 102 8.12 -16.16 -11.24
CA LYS A 102 6.67 -16.40 -11.20
C LYS A 102 6.37 -17.89 -11.33
N SER A 103 7.13 -18.59 -12.16
CA SER A 103 7.09 -20.06 -12.29
C SER A 103 7.33 -20.75 -10.93
N GLU A 104 8.39 -20.39 -10.21
CA GLU A 104 8.67 -20.92 -8.86
C GLU A 104 7.56 -20.61 -7.86
N LEU A 105 7.05 -19.38 -7.87
CA LEU A 105 5.92 -18.98 -7.03
C LEU A 105 4.67 -19.81 -7.37
N TYR A 106 4.44 -20.10 -8.65
CA TYR A 106 3.29 -20.88 -9.09
C TYR A 106 3.36 -22.32 -8.61
N GLU A 107 4.54 -22.96 -8.63
CA GLU A 107 4.73 -24.29 -8.04
C GLU A 107 4.40 -24.28 -6.54
N LEU A 108 4.92 -23.29 -5.79
CA LEU A 108 4.59 -23.15 -4.38
C LEU A 108 3.09 -22.90 -4.15
N TYR A 109 2.43 -22.15 -5.03
CA TYR A 109 1.00 -21.86 -4.95
C TYR A 109 0.16 -23.12 -5.17
N LYS A 110 0.48 -23.92 -6.20
CA LYS A 110 -0.17 -25.22 -6.47
C LYS A 110 -0.01 -26.19 -5.30
N ASP A 111 1.18 -26.22 -4.70
CA ASP A 111 1.50 -27.04 -3.53
C ASP A 111 0.87 -26.54 -2.22
N LYS A 112 0.11 -25.45 -2.24
CA LYS A 112 -0.44 -24.78 -1.03
C LYS A 112 0.64 -24.38 -0.03
N LYS A 113 1.82 -24.00 -0.54
CA LYS A 113 2.97 -23.45 0.20
C LYS A 113 3.09 -21.93 0.03
N ALA A 114 2.42 -21.36 -0.98
CA ALA A 114 2.25 -19.92 -1.18
C ALA A 114 0.76 -19.56 -1.25
N PHE A 115 0.42 -18.38 -0.75
CA PHE A 115 -0.94 -17.85 -0.72
C PHE A 115 -0.94 -16.39 -1.13
N VAL A 116 -2.05 -15.90 -1.72
CA VAL A 116 -2.24 -14.45 -1.87
C VAL A 116 -2.15 -13.80 -0.48
N PHE A 117 -1.49 -12.66 -0.39
CA PHE A 117 -1.19 -12.02 0.88
C PHE A 117 -2.42 -11.84 1.79
N HIS A 118 -2.28 -12.20 3.07
CA HIS A 118 -3.35 -12.22 4.09
C HIS A 118 -4.58 -13.06 3.70
N TRP A 119 -4.39 -14.14 2.95
CA TRP A 119 -5.47 -15.02 2.48
C TRP A 119 -6.43 -15.48 3.60
N PHE A 120 -5.89 -15.81 4.77
CA PHE A 120 -6.64 -16.45 5.86
C PHE A 120 -7.41 -15.49 6.76
N PHE A 121 -7.11 -14.19 6.77
CA PHE A 121 -7.79 -13.24 7.68
C PHE A 121 -8.22 -11.91 7.04
N TYR A 122 -7.67 -11.53 5.88
CA TYR A 122 -8.03 -10.27 5.22
C TYR A 122 -8.04 -10.36 3.68
N ARG A 123 -8.56 -11.48 3.15
CA ARG A 123 -8.63 -11.75 1.70
C ARG A 123 -9.24 -10.62 0.87
N GLN A 124 -10.30 -9.99 1.38
CA GLN A 124 -10.98 -8.88 0.68
C GLN A 124 -10.10 -7.66 0.45
N GLY A 125 -9.03 -7.48 1.23
CA GLY A 125 -8.09 -6.37 1.07
C GLY A 125 -6.99 -6.62 0.04
N HIS A 126 -6.77 -7.86 -0.37
CA HIS A 126 -5.63 -8.21 -1.24
C HIS A 126 -6.01 -9.03 -2.47
N LYS A 127 -7.28 -9.44 -2.61
CA LYS A 127 -7.78 -10.07 -3.84
C LYS A 127 -7.68 -9.09 -5.02
N ILE A 128 -6.95 -9.49 -6.05
CA ILE A 128 -6.89 -8.84 -7.36
C ILE A 128 -7.40 -9.86 -8.40
N ALA A 129 -8.37 -9.46 -9.23
CA ALA A 129 -8.97 -10.33 -10.25
C ALA A 129 -7.92 -10.80 -11.28
N GLY A 130 -8.18 -11.91 -11.97
CA GLY A 130 -7.30 -12.41 -13.03
C GLY A 130 -6.04 -13.13 -12.53
N LEU A 131 -6.13 -13.87 -11.41
CA LEU A 131 -4.96 -14.51 -10.79
C LEU A 131 -4.46 -15.69 -11.62
N ASP A 132 -5.38 -16.53 -12.08
CA ASP A 132 -5.05 -17.73 -12.86
C ASP A 132 -4.47 -17.33 -14.22
N GLU A 133 -5.07 -16.33 -14.86
CA GLU A 133 -4.58 -15.73 -16.10
C GLU A 133 -3.19 -15.11 -15.91
N TRP A 134 -2.94 -14.47 -14.76
CA TRP A 134 -1.62 -13.90 -14.45
C TRP A 134 -0.54 -14.98 -14.28
N PHE A 135 -0.87 -16.10 -13.62
CA PHE A 135 0.02 -17.25 -13.51
C PHE A 135 0.27 -17.92 -14.88
N ASN A 136 -0.76 -18.02 -15.71
CA ASN A 136 -0.69 -18.68 -17.02
C ASN A 136 -0.12 -17.81 -18.15
N THR A 137 0.06 -16.50 -17.93
CA THR A 137 0.76 -15.64 -18.89
C THR A 137 2.24 -16.06 -18.96
N GLU A 138 2.84 -16.08 -20.14
CA GLU A 138 4.27 -16.41 -20.30
C GLU A 138 5.14 -15.43 -19.48
N GLU A 139 6.10 -15.97 -18.73
CA GLU A 139 6.99 -15.16 -17.89
C GLU A 139 8.10 -14.52 -18.74
N ASN A 140 8.08 -13.19 -18.84
CA ASN A 140 9.17 -12.45 -19.46
C ASN A 140 10.13 -11.94 -18.39
N LEU A 141 11.42 -12.30 -18.44
CA LEU A 141 12.40 -11.88 -17.43
C LEU A 141 13.05 -10.53 -17.71
N ASN A 142 12.88 -9.99 -18.92
CA ASN A 142 13.50 -8.76 -19.38
C ASN A 142 12.55 -7.56 -19.24
N GLU A 143 11.28 -7.75 -19.58
CA GLU A 143 10.29 -6.68 -19.60
C GLU A 143 9.15 -6.93 -18.61
N VAL A 144 8.37 -5.89 -18.33
CA VAL A 144 7.14 -5.98 -17.54
C VAL A 144 6.04 -5.36 -18.37
N SER A 145 4.96 -6.09 -18.53
CA SER A 145 3.76 -5.63 -19.22
C SER A 145 2.64 -5.30 -18.22
N ILE A 146 1.68 -4.49 -18.67
CA ILE A 146 0.45 -4.23 -17.93
C ILE A 146 -0.59 -5.26 -18.40
N SER A 147 -1.14 -6.03 -17.46
CA SER A 147 -2.23 -6.97 -17.72
C SER A 147 -3.53 -6.22 -18.04
N TRP A 148 -3.94 -5.34 -17.13
CA TRP A 148 -5.12 -4.49 -17.28
C TRP A 148 -5.06 -3.30 -16.33
N THR A 149 -5.94 -2.33 -16.53
CA THR A 149 -6.04 -1.12 -15.70
C THR A 149 -7.44 -1.00 -15.09
N THR A 150 -7.54 -0.59 -13.83
CA THR A 150 -8.83 -0.31 -13.15
C THR A 150 -8.80 0.99 -12.38
N SER A 151 -9.98 1.46 -12.00
CA SER A 151 -10.18 2.38 -10.90
C SER A 151 -10.27 1.65 -9.55
N TYR A 152 -10.11 2.38 -8.45
CA TYR A 152 -10.25 1.88 -7.09
C TYR A 152 -11.73 1.59 -6.73
N LYS A 153 -12.19 0.35 -7.00
CA LYS A 153 -13.61 -0.06 -6.83
C LYS A 153 -13.90 -0.75 -5.49
N ASN A 154 -12.87 -1.25 -4.81
CA ASN A 154 -13.00 -2.01 -3.56
C ASN A 154 -12.47 -1.17 -2.38
N ARG A 155 -13.37 -0.80 -1.47
CA ARG A 155 -13.04 0.03 -0.28
C ARG A 155 -12.05 -0.61 0.69
N ASN A 156 -11.89 -1.94 0.62
CA ASN A 156 -10.98 -2.67 1.49
C ASN A 156 -9.59 -2.88 0.87
N TRP A 157 -9.42 -2.59 -0.43
CA TRP A 157 -8.22 -2.96 -1.16
C TRP A 157 -6.99 -2.18 -0.68
N GLU A 158 -5.91 -2.89 -0.42
CA GLU A 158 -4.62 -2.35 0.00
C GLU A 158 -3.55 -2.69 -1.05
N PRO A 159 -3.55 -1.99 -2.19
CA PRO A 159 -2.52 -2.18 -3.20
C PRO A 159 -1.17 -1.70 -2.68
N GLN A 160 -0.13 -2.48 -2.95
CA GLN A 160 1.24 -1.96 -3.01
C GLN A 160 1.54 -1.61 -4.46
N PHE A 161 2.29 -0.53 -4.66
CA PHE A 161 2.46 0.01 -6.00
C PHE A 161 3.73 0.83 -6.16
N VAL A 162 4.17 0.97 -7.40
CA VAL A 162 5.12 2.01 -7.83
C VAL A 162 4.34 3.21 -8.34
N GLY A 163 4.70 4.40 -7.87
CA GLY A 163 4.08 5.67 -8.25
C GLY A 163 5.10 6.82 -8.25
N ASP A 164 4.66 8.01 -8.66
CA ASP A 164 5.46 9.24 -8.60
C ASP A 164 4.86 10.28 -7.65
N ASP A 165 5.45 11.47 -7.63
CA ASP A 165 5.07 12.59 -6.76
C ASP A 165 3.63 13.07 -6.87
N ARG A 166 2.88 12.66 -7.90
CA ARG A 166 1.45 12.97 -8.01
C ARG A 166 0.62 12.19 -6.99
N VAL A 167 1.10 11.04 -6.51
CA VAL A 167 0.39 10.26 -5.48
C VAL A 167 0.26 11.14 -4.23
N PRO A 168 -0.94 11.34 -3.67
CA PRO A 168 -1.13 12.18 -2.50
C PRO A 168 -0.42 11.60 -1.27
N PHE A 169 -0.04 12.44 -0.30
CA PHE A 169 0.46 11.96 0.99
C PHE A 169 -0.62 11.20 1.76
N HIS A 170 -0.18 10.33 2.68
CA HIS A 170 -1.09 9.67 3.60
C HIS A 170 -1.69 10.69 4.58
N ASP A 171 -2.93 10.44 5.01
CA ASP A 171 -3.55 11.20 6.09
C ASP A 171 -3.00 10.68 7.42
N GLU A 172 -2.15 11.48 8.06
CA GLU A 172 -1.40 11.10 9.27
C GLU A 172 -2.28 10.79 10.48
N ARG A 173 -3.57 11.14 10.44
CA ARG A 173 -4.54 10.77 11.48
C ARG A 173 -4.81 9.27 11.50
N PHE A 174 -4.64 8.57 10.38
CA PHE A 174 -4.77 7.11 10.32
C PHE A 174 -3.50 6.46 10.87
N SER A 175 -3.51 6.05 12.14
CA SER A 175 -2.43 5.29 12.74
C SER A 175 -2.53 3.79 12.43
N TYR A 176 -1.44 3.06 12.69
CA TYR A 176 -1.44 1.59 12.60
C TYR A 176 -2.37 0.99 13.67
N ARG A 177 -3.25 0.02 13.39
CA ARG A 177 -3.48 -0.77 12.15
C ARG A 177 -4.72 -0.39 11.35
N THR A 178 -5.58 0.46 11.87
CA THR A 178 -6.94 0.61 11.33
C THR A 178 -6.93 1.46 10.08
N ARG A 179 -7.21 0.85 8.92
CA ARG A 179 -7.31 1.55 7.62
C ARG A 179 -6.05 2.36 7.27
N SER A 180 -4.90 1.98 7.83
CA SER A 180 -3.64 2.71 7.68
C SER A 180 -3.12 2.73 6.24
N ASN A 181 -3.55 1.78 5.39
CA ASN A 181 -3.24 1.76 3.95
C ASN A 181 -4.44 2.16 3.09
N THR A 182 -5.62 1.61 3.38
CA THR A 182 -6.82 1.77 2.52
C THR A 182 -7.19 3.23 2.29
N HIS A 183 -7.03 4.11 3.30
CA HIS A 183 -7.42 5.52 3.16
C HIS A 183 -6.69 6.20 1.99
N LEU A 184 -5.43 5.85 1.70
CA LEU A 184 -4.70 6.39 0.56
C LEU A 184 -5.37 6.00 -0.77
N GLY A 185 -5.79 4.73 -0.90
CA GLY A 185 -6.54 4.26 -2.07
C GLY A 185 -7.84 5.04 -2.30
N HIS A 186 -8.53 5.44 -1.22
CA HIS A 186 -9.68 6.35 -1.32
C HIS A 186 -9.28 7.74 -1.82
N ILE A 187 -8.24 8.36 -1.27
CA ILE A 187 -7.78 9.69 -1.76
C ILE A 187 -7.42 9.60 -3.25
N MET A 188 -6.68 8.57 -3.64
CA MET A 188 -6.29 8.30 -5.03
C MET A 188 -7.52 8.12 -5.93
N CYS A 189 -8.55 7.39 -5.49
CA CYS A 189 -9.82 7.29 -6.21
C CYS A 189 -10.43 8.67 -6.48
N PHE A 190 -10.57 9.48 -5.44
CA PHE A 190 -11.14 10.82 -5.53
C PHE A 190 -10.28 11.79 -6.36
N GLN A 191 -8.99 11.48 -6.54
CA GLN A 191 -8.07 12.18 -7.44
C GLN A 191 -7.93 11.51 -8.82
N ASN A 192 -8.87 10.62 -9.17
CA ASN A 192 -8.97 9.97 -10.47
C ASN A 192 -7.71 9.17 -10.87
N PHE A 193 -7.05 8.52 -9.89
CA PHE A 193 -5.96 7.60 -10.18
C PHE A 193 -6.47 6.29 -10.79
N SER A 194 -5.71 5.82 -11.77
CA SER A 194 -5.79 4.49 -12.35
C SER A 194 -4.74 3.57 -11.75
N PHE A 195 -5.07 2.28 -11.66
CA PHE A 195 -4.23 1.23 -11.10
C PHE A 195 -3.97 0.19 -12.20
N ALA A 196 -2.76 0.18 -12.74
CA ALA A 196 -2.33 -0.79 -13.74
C ALA A 196 -1.74 -2.02 -13.06
N ILE A 197 -2.37 -3.17 -13.26
CA ILE A 197 -1.90 -4.44 -12.70
C ILE A 197 -0.80 -4.99 -13.60
N MET A 198 0.39 -5.19 -13.06
CA MET A 198 1.55 -5.69 -13.78
C MET A 198 1.56 -7.22 -13.90
N ASN A 199 2.07 -7.72 -15.01
CA ASN A 199 2.45 -9.12 -15.17
C ASN A 199 3.82 -9.41 -14.55
N ASP A 200 4.09 -10.68 -14.26
CA ASP A 200 5.39 -11.26 -13.88
C ASP A 200 6.01 -10.83 -12.55
N VAL A 201 5.83 -9.58 -12.15
CA VAL A 201 6.44 -9.03 -10.93
C VAL A 201 5.52 -9.18 -9.73
N PHE A 202 6.12 -9.57 -8.61
CA PHE A 202 5.43 -9.80 -7.36
C PHE A 202 6.34 -9.52 -6.18
N THR A 203 5.74 -9.47 -4.99
CA THR A 203 6.46 -9.48 -3.73
C THR A 203 5.94 -10.57 -2.82
N VAL A 204 6.80 -11.05 -1.93
CA VAL A 204 6.53 -12.15 -1.01
C VAL A 204 6.89 -11.77 0.40
N HIS A 205 5.99 -12.03 1.34
CA HIS A 205 6.26 -12.03 2.77
C HIS A 205 6.55 -13.46 3.24
N ARG A 206 7.59 -13.64 4.06
CA ARG A 206 7.89 -14.95 4.67
C ARG A 206 7.05 -15.13 5.93
N GLY A 207 6.33 -16.25 6.02
CA GLY A 207 5.36 -16.50 7.06
C GLY A 207 3.94 -16.15 6.61
N VAL A 208 2.99 -17.04 6.95
CA VAL A 208 1.58 -16.94 6.55
C VAL A 208 0.76 -16.54 7.77
N LYS A 209 0.26 -15.30 7.77
CA LYS A 209 -0.55 -14.82 8.89
C LYS A 209 -1.97 -15.40 8.81
N ARG A 210 -2.36 -16.14 9.86
CA ARG A 210 -3.67 -16.81 9.93
C ARG A 210 -4.74 -16.02 10.68
N LYS A 211 -4.35 -15.27 11.70
CA LYS A 211 -5.25 -14.49 12.54
C LYS A 211 -4.50 -13.34 13.22
N LEU A 212 -5.27 -12.43 13.77
CA LEU A 212 -4.75 -11.40 14.65
C LEU A 212 -4.33 -12.01 16.00
N ASN A 213 -3.23 -11.52 16.57
CA ASN A 213 -2.88 -11.86 17.95
C ASN A 213 -3.70 -11.01 18.96
N LYS A 214 -3.62 -11.37 20.25
CA LYS A 214 -4.42 -10.73 21.33
C LYS A 214 -4.20 -9.22 21.40
N TYR A 215 -2.96 -8.76 21.27
CA TYR A 215 -2.62 -7.34 21.30
C TYR A 215 -3.19 -6.60 20.09
N GLU A 216 -3.14 -7.21 18.89
CA GLU A 216 -3.72 -6.60 17.68
C GLU A 216 -5.24 -6.48 17.78
N SER A 217 -5.89 -7.52 18.28
CA SER A 217 -7.34 -7.51 18.51
C SER A 217 -7.74 -6.46 19.55
N HIS A 218 -7.02 -6.40 20.67
CA HIS A 218 -7.26 -5.40 21.71
C HIS A 218 -7.07 -3.96 21.21
N GLN A 219 -6.02 -3.70 20.43
CA GLN A 219 -5.78 -2.39 19.84
C GLN A 219 -6.90 -1.97 18.87
N LEU A 220 -7.37 -2.89 18.01
CA LEU A 220 -8.49 -2.59 17.11
C LEU A 220 -9.77 -2.24 17.87
N HIS A 221 -10.05 -2.97 18.96
CA HIS A 221 -11.22 -2.72 19.80
C HIS A 221 -11.15 -1.35 20.49
N THR A 222 -10.04 -1.06 21.17
CA THR A 222 -9.85 0.19 21.93
C THR A 222 -9.81 1.44 21.04
N SER A 223 -9.38 1.30 19.79
CA SER A 223 -9.29 2.43 18.83
C SER A 223 -10.58 2.72 18.09
N LYS A 224 -11.62 1.87 18.23
CA LYS A 224 -12.80 1.88 17.36
C LYS A 224 -13.53 3.22 17.33
N LYS A 225 -13.82 3.81 18.49
CA LYS A 225 -14.51 5.12 18.61
C LYS A 225 -13.73 6.23 17.89
N LEU A 226 -12.43 6.32 18.16
CA LEU A 226 -11.54 7.32 17.54
C LEU A 226 -11.55 7.21 16.01
N PHE A 227 -11.43 5.99 15.48
CA PHE A 227 -11.39 5.78 14.03
C PHE A 227 -12.73 6.03 13.35
N TYR A 228 -13.88 5.81 13.99
CA TYR A 228 -15.17 6.24 13.43
C TYR A 228 -15.22 7.75 13.19
N GLU A 229 -14.75 8.55 14.16
CA GLU A 229 -14.70 10.01 14.00
C GLU A 229 -13.74 10.44 12.89
N ILE A 230 -12.56 9.80 12.81
CA ILE A 230 -11.58 10.06 11.75
C ILE A 230 -12.17 9.74 10.38
N ILE A 231 -12.80 8.56 10.22
CA ILE A 231 -13.41 8.11 8.97
C ILE A 231 -14.56 9.04 8.55
N TYR A 232 -15.41 9.45 9.50
CA TYR A 232 -16.49 10.41 9.24
C TYR A 232 -15.94 11.73 8.70
N LYS A 233 -14.97 12.33 9.41
CA LYS A 233 -14.31 13.59 9.01
C LYS A 233 -13.60 13.44 7.67
N PHE A 234 -12.93 12.31 7.43
CA PHE A 234 -12.24 11.97 6.19
C PHE A 234 -13.20 11.92 4.99
N ASN A 235 -14.28 11.14 5.08
CA ASN A 235 -15.27 11.03 4.00
C ASN A 235 -15.96 12.37 3.71
N ARG A 236 -16.34 13.12 4.75
CA ARG A 236 -16.92 14.47 4.60
C ARG A 236 -15.96 15.41 3.87
N ASN A 237 -14.67 15.39 4.24
CA ASN A 237 -13.67 16.23 3.59
C ASN A 237 -13.45 15.84 2.12
N LEU A 238 -13.34 14.55 1.80
CA LEU A 238 -13.15 14.10 0.42
C LEU A 238 -14.32 14.49 -0.48
N THR A 239 -15.55 14.21 -0.05
CA THR A 239 -16.75 14.55 -0.82
C THR A 239 -16.95 16.06 -1.00
N ARG A 240 -16.53 16.87 -0.02
CA ARG A 240 -16.54 18.34 -0.15
C ARG A 240 -15.50 18.85 -1.15
N LEU A 241 -14.31 18.24 -1.18
CA LEU A 241 -13.23 18.65 -2.08
C LEU A 241 -13.43 18.15 -3.51
N TYR A 242 -14.10 17.00 -3.68
CA TYR A 242 -14.28 16.31 -4.95
C TYR A 242 -15.73 15.85 -5.12
N PRO A 243 -16.69 16.79 -5.20
CA PRO A 243 -18.12 16.47 -5.24
C PRO A 243 -18.52 15.60 -6.44
N ASN A 244 -17.86 15.80 -7.59
CA ASN A 244 -18.06 15.02 -8.82
C ASN A 244 -17.64 13.55 -8.71
N MET A 245 -16.82 13.19 -7.71
CA MET A 245 -16.32 11.82 -7.50
C MET A 245 -17.13 11.05 -6.46
N LYS A 246 -18.06 11.70 -5.74
CA LYS A 246 -18.87 11.12 -4.65
C LYS A 246 -19.59 9.82 -5.04
N HIS A 247 -20.10 9.74 -6.27
CA HIS A 247 -20.85 8.57 -6.77
C HIS A 247 -19.95 7.53 -7.47
N LYS A 248 -18.72 7.92 -7.84
CA LYS A 248 -17.74 7.03 -8.48
C LYS A 248 -16.90 6.27 -7.45
N CYS A 249 -16.54 6.94 -6.36
CA CYS A 249 -15.68 6.41 -5.31
C CYS A 249 -16.49 6.05 -4.07
N LYS A 250 -16.32 4.82 -3.57
CA LYS A 250 -17.00 4.38 -2.34
C LYS A 250 -16.41 5.09 -1.13
N ALA A 251 -17.28 5.43 -0.17
CA ALA A 251 -16.86 5.93 1.15
C ALA A 251 -16.04 4.86 1.90
N LEU A 252 -15.06 5.32 2.69
CA LEU A 252 -14.32 4.47 3.61
C LEU A 252 -15.24 4.08 4.79
N ILE A 253 -15.13 2.84 5.24
CA ILE A 253 -15.85 2.34 6.43
C ILE A 253 -14.84 1.77 7.42
N PHE A 254 -15.27 1.56 8.67
CA PHE A 254 -14.44 0.88 9.67
C PHE A 254 -14.10 -0.54 9.22
#